data_AF-A0AAN9GRU1-F1
#
_entry.id   AF-A0AAN9GRU1-F1
#
_cell.length_a   1.000
_cell.length_b   1.000
_cell.length_c   1.000
_cell.angle_alpha   90.00
_cell.angle_beta   90.00
_cell.angle_gamma   90.00
#
_symmetry.space_group_name_H-M   'P 1'
#
loop_
_entity.id
_entity.type
_entity.pdbx_description
1 polymer ?
#
loop_
_entity_poly.entity_id
_entity_poly.type
_entity_poly.pdbx_seq_one_letter_code
_entity_poly.pdbx_strand_id
1 'polypeptide(L)'
;MDSSSQHLPCTVFFDLETTGLDRSCDLVQLAAVSGSHTFNLFMVPRRPMQPSASRITGFSVRRQRLFLHHRPVLTSSLREALVSFITFLQMLGRPLLVGHNIRRFDCPVLARALDEFSLRSDFQKHLGGFVDTLPLARQLLKDSGLQSFKQENLVKSLLGVSYAAHNALEDVQALQRLYWALKPTANQIQQHIFTLDSLAAASVNH
;
A
#
# COMPACT_ATOMS: atom_id res chain seq x y z
N MET A 1 4.92 33.26 -20.72
CA MET A 1 4.34 33.01 -19.39
C MET A 1 3.49 31.78 -19.54
N ASP A 2 4.10 30.62 -19.37
CA ASP A 2 3.41 29.35 -19.51
C ASP A 2 2.81 29.04 -18.14
N SER A 3 1.48 29.18 -18.04
CA SER A 3 0.70 28.75 -16.89
C SER A 3 0.86 27.25 -16.77
N SER A 4 1.79 26.83 -15.91
CA SER A 4 2.00 25.47 -15.49
C SER A 4 0.68 24.91 -14.97
N SER A 5 -0.03 24.22 -15.86
CA SER A 5 -1.13 23.36 -15.52
C SER A 5 -0.53 22.27 -14.65
N GLN A 6 -0.59 22.43 -13.32
CA GLN A 6 -0.12 21.43 -12.38
C GLN A 6 -1.05 20.22 -12.52
N HIS A 7 -0.77 19.36 -13.49
CA HIS A 7 -1.36 18.04 -13.56
C HIS A 7 -1.00 17.34 -12.25
N LEU A 8 -2.01 16.97 -11.47
CA LEU A 8 -1.80 16.14 -10.30
C LEU A 8 -1.01 14.89 -10.75
N PRO A 9 0.09 14.55 -10.06
CA PRO A 9 0.85 13.35 -10.36
C PRO A 9 -0.07 12.13 -10.38
N CYS A 10 0.27 11.16 -11.23
CA CYS A 10 -0.45 9.88 -11.30
C CYS A 10 -0.59 9.29 -9.89
N THR A 11 -1.74 8.69 -9.58
CA THR A 11 -1.99 8.09 -8.26
C THR A 11 -1.88 6.57 -8.38
N VAL A 12 -1.03 5.97 -7.55
CA VAL A 12 -0.87 4.52 -7.45
C VAL A 12 -1.32 4.08 -6.06
N PHE A 13 -2.33 3.24 -5.99
CA PHE A 13 -2.79 2.64 -4.75
C PHE A 13 -1.99 1.38 -4.49
N PHE A 14 -1.45 1.19 -3.30
CA PHE A 14 -0.69 -0.03 -2.95
C PHE A 14 -1.06 -0.55 -1.57
N ASP A 15 -0.85 -1.85 -1.38
CA ASP A 15 -1.08 -2.56 -0.11
C ASP A 15 -0.15 -3.77 -0.02
N LEU A 16 0.13 -4.21 1.21
CA LEU A 16 1.03 -5.32 1.51
C LEU A 16 0.33 -6.40 2.34
N GLU A 17 0.43 -7.65 1.90
CA GLU A 17 0.22 -8.78 2.81
C GLU A 17 1.55 -9.25 3.38
N THR A 18 1.55 -9.58 4.66
CA THR A 18 2.77 -9.87 5.41
C THR A 18 2.62 -11.08 6.32
N THR A 19 3.73 -11.59 6.85
CA THR A 19 3.72 -12.74 7.76
C THR A 19 3.13 -12.43 9.14
N GLY A 20 2.85 -11.17 9.48
CA GLY A 20 2.39 -10.76 10.80
C GLY A 20 2.37 -9.24 10.96
N LEU A 21 1.91 -8.75 12.12
CA LEU A 21 1.69 -7.32 12.37
C LEU A 21 2.90 -6.56 12.93
N ASP A 22 4.03 -7.25 13.16
CA ASP A 22 5.28 -6.63 13.57
C ASP A 22 6.04 -6.11 12.33
N ARG A 23 6.76 -4.98 12.44
CA ARG A 23 7.49 -4.36 11.30
C ARG A 23 8.66 -5.21 10.78
N SER A 24 9.10 -6.19 11.54
CA SER A 24 10.10 -7.19 11.16
C SER A 24 9.51 -8.40 10.40
N CYS A 25 8.20 -8.44 10.14
CA CYS A 25 7.54 -9.46 9.32
C CYS A 25 8.14 -9.54 7.90
N ASP A 26 7.90 -10.63 7.17
CA ASP A 26 8.25 -10.67 5.76
C ASP A 26 7.05 -10.30 4.88
N LEU A 27 7.35 -9.71 3.72
CA LEU A 27 6.39 -9.46 2.65
C LEU A 27 5.95 -10.78 2.01
N VAL A 28 4.65 -10.92 1.77
CA VAL A 28 4.02 -12.11 1.16
C VAL A 28 3.32 -11.74 -0.14
N GLN A 29 2.64 -10.60 -0.18
CA GLN A 29 2.04 -10.03 -1.39
C GLN A 29 2.36 -8.53 -1.45
N LEU A 30 2.66 -8.04 -2.64
CA LEU A 30 2.75 -6.61 -2.96
C LEU A 30 1.84 -6.36 -4.16
N ALA A 31 0.77 -5.59 -3.93
CA ALA A 31 -0.16 -5.22 -4.98
C ALA A 31 -0.21 -3.71 -5.14
N ALA A 32 -0.43 -3.27 -6.37
CA ALA A 32 -0.72 -1.88 -6.67
C ALA A 32 -1.62 -1.70 -7.89
N VAL A 33 -2.42 -0.65 -7.91
CA VAL A 33 -3.27 -0.29 -9.06
C VAL A 33 -3.21 1.21 -9.37
N SER A 34 -3.32 1.54 -10.64
CA SER A 34 -3.51 2.91 -11.12
C SER A 34 -4.41 2.93 -12.35
N GLY A 35 -5.67 3.33 -12.16
CA GLY A 35 -6.70 3.18 -13.17
C GLY A 35 -6.90 1.70 -13.50
N SER A 36 -6.60 1.30 -14.73
CA SER A 36 -6.63 -0.09 -15.20
C SER A 36 -5.29 -0.83 -15.06
N HIS A 37 -4.19 -0.14 -14.79
CA HIS A 37 -2.89 -0.77 -14.62
C HIS A 37 -2.84 -1.49 -13.28
N THR A 38 -2.38 -2.75 -13.30
CA THR A 38 -2.31 -3.60 -12.11
C THR A 38 -0.92 -4.20 -11.98
N PHE A 39 -0.40 -4.15 -10.77
CA PHE A 39 0.79 -4.85 -10.30
C PHE A 39 0.37 -5.78 -9.18
N ASN A 40 0.76 -7.05 -9.22
CA ASN A 40 0.42 -8.01 -8.17
C ASN A 40 1.45 -9.13 -8.15
N LEU A 41 2.36 -9.11 -7.18
CA LEU A 41 3.39 -10.13 -7.02
C LEU A 41 3.33 -10.75 -5.63
N PHE A 42 3.74 -12.01 -5.57
CA PHE A 42 3.78 -12.80 -4.35
C PHE A 42 5.21 -13.28 -4.09
N MET A 43 5.55 -13.43 -2.80
CA MET A 43 6.88 -13.84 -2.36
C MET A 43 6.73 -14.95 -1.33
N VAL A 44 7.59 -15.97 -1.40
CA VAL A 44 7.71 -16.93 -0.31
C VAL A 44 8.46 -16.24 0.83
N PRO A 45 7.84 -16.04 2.01
CA PRO A 45 8.52 -15.40 3.14
C PRO A 45 9.60 -16.32 3.70
N ARG A 46 10.64 -15.73 4.30
CA ARG A 46 11.69 -16.45 5.03
C ARG A 46 11.27 -16.73 6.46
N ARG A 47 10.44 -15.85 7.04
CA ARG A 47 9.86 -15.99 8.37
C ARG A 47 8.57 -16.83 8.33
N PRO A 48 8.26 -17.57 9.41
CA PRO A 48 6.99 -18.27 9.54
C PRO A 48 5.81 -17.31 9.45
N MET A 49 4.75 -17.73 8.74
CA MET A 49 3.45 -17.06 8.80
C MET A 49 2.86 -17.18 10.21
N GLN A 50 2.51 -16.07 10.83
CA GLN A 50 1.74 -16.08 12.07
C GLN A 50 0.36 -16.71 11.83
N PRO A 51 -0.19 -17.50 12.77
CA PRO A 51 -1.50 -18.12 12.60
C PRO A 51 -2.63 -17.12 12.35
N SER A 52 -2.56 -15.94 12.97
CA SER A 52 -3.51 -14.84 12.74
C SER A 52 -3.43 -14.30 11.31
N ALA A 53 -2.23 -14.00 10.81
CA ALA A 53 -2.01 -13.54 9.44
C ALA A 53 -2.48 -14.59 8.42
N SER A 54 -2.15 -15.87 8.64
CA SER A 54 -2.60 -16.96 7.77
C SER A 54 -4.12 -17.09 7.72
N ARG A 55 -4.80 -16.92 8.86
CA ARG A 55 -6.27 -17.01 8.95
C ARG A 55 -6.97 -15.89 8.20
N ILE A 56 -6.48 -14.66 8.31
CA ILE A 56 -7.16 -13.50 7.70
C ILE A 56 -6.87 -13.42 6.19
N THR A 57 -5.62 -13.67 5.78
CA THR A 57 -5.20 -13.53 4.37
C THR A 57 -5.43 -14.79 3.54
N GLY A 58 -5.58 -15.95 4.19
CA GLY A 58 -5.62 -17.25 3.52
C GLY A 58 -4.26 -17.73 3.01
N PHE A 59 -3.17 -17.00 3.25
CA PHE A 59 -1.82 -17.44 2.87
C PHE A 59 -1.29 -18.52 3.80
N SER A 60 -0.57 -19.49 3.22
CA SER A 60 0.21 -20.48 3.97
C SER A 60 1.43 -20.92 3.18
N VAL A 61 2.48 -21.35 3.88
CA VAL A 61 3.71 -21.87 3.26
C VAL A 61 3.82 -23.35 3.54
N ARG A 62 4.03 -24.15 2.50
CA ARG A 62 4.28 -25.60 2.62
C ARG A 62 5.40 -25.99 1.67
N ARG A 63 6.44 -26.66 2.18
CA ARG A 63 7.60 -27.11 1.38
C ARG A 63 8.18 -25.99 0.49
N GLN A 64 8.42 -24.81 1.08
CA GLN A 64 8.95 -23.61 0.40
C GLN A 64 8.09 -23.08 -0.75
N ARG A 65 6.80 -23.43 -0.80
CA ARG A 65 5.84 -22.89 -1.76
C ARG A 65 4.76 -22.11 -1.02
N LEU A 66 4.39 -20.97 -1.57
CA LEU A 66 3.29 -20.16 -1.07
C LEU A 66 1.97 -20.68 -1.65
N PHE A 67 0.93 -20.71 -0.81
CA PHE A 67 -0.42 -21.07 -1.18
C PHE A 67 -1.39 -20.00 -0.71
N LEU A 68 -2.38 -19.66 -1.54
CA LEU A 68 -3.54 -18.85 -1.20
C LEU A 68 -4.77 -19.75 -1.22
N HIS A 69 -5.48 -19.88 -0.09
CA HIS A 69 -6.64 -20.77 0.05
C HIS A 69 -6.38 -22.19 -0.48
N HIS A 70 -5.25 -22.77 -0.07
CA HIS A 70 -4.77 -24.10 -0.47
C HIS A 70 -4.39 -24.27 -1.96
N ARG A 71 -4.40 -23.21 -2.76
CA ARG A 71 -3.92 -23.22 -4.15
C ARG A 71 -2.52 -22.63 -4.24
N PRO A 72 -1.56 -23.29 -4.92
CA PRO A 72 -0.22 -22.73 -5.07
C PRO A 72 -0.27 -21.44 -5.90
N VAL A 73 0.53 -20.44 -5.51
CA VAL A 73 0.69 -19.20 -6.27
C VAL A 73 2.10 -19.10 -6.84
N LEU A 74 2.22 -18.47 -8.01
CA LEU A 74 3.53 -18.16 -8.57
C LEU A 74 4.18 -17.04 -7.75
N THR A 75 5.46 -17.22 -7.44
CA THR A 75 6.20 -16.28 -6.60
C THR A 75 7.45 -15.79 -7.30
N SER A 76 7.83 -14.55 -7.00
CA SER A 76 9.13 -13.97 -7.32
C SER A 76 10.01 -13.92 -6.07
N SER A 77 11.31 -13.76 -6.24
CA SER A 77 12.16 -13.34 -5.12
C SER A 77 11.77 -11.94 -4.65
N LEU A 78 12.07 -11.61 -3.39
CA LEU A 78 11.78 -10.29 -2.85
C LEU A 78 12.46 -9.17 -3.67
N ARG A 79 13.71 -9.38 -4.09
CA ARG A 79 14.44 -8.40 -4.90
C ARG A 79 13.78 -8.17 -6.26
N GLU A 80 13.39 -9.25 -6.96
CA GLU A 80 12.68 -9.14 -8.26
C GLU A 80 11.35 -8.40 -8.10
N ALA A 81 10.60 -8.66 -7.03
CA ALA A 81 9.35 -7.97 -6.77
C ALA A 81 9.56 -6.47 -6.54
N LEU A 82 10.58 -6.08 -5.76
CA LEU A 82 10.89 -4.66 -5.52
C LEU A 82 11.38 -3.95 -6.78
N VAL A 83 12.26 -4.55 -7.57
CA VAL A 83 12.75 -3.97 -8.84
C VAL A 83 11.59 -3.83 -9.85
N SER A 84 10.72 -4.83 -9.93
CA SER A 84 9.55 -4.78 -10.80
C SER A 84 8.58 -3.69 -10.36
N PHE A 85 8.42 -3.49 -9.04
CA PHE A 85 7.58 -2.42 -8.51
C PHE A 85 8.17 -1.04 -8.81
N ILE A 86 9.47 -0.83 -8.65
CA ILE A 86 10.15 0.42 -9.04
C ILE A 86 9.94 0.69 -10.54
N THR A 87 10.10 -0.32 -11.39
CA THR A 87 9.89 -0.21 -12.83
C THR A 87 8.45 0.19 -13.16
N PHE A 88 7.47 -0.42 -12.49
CA PHE A 88 6.06 -0.05 -12.61
C PHE A 88 5.80 1.42 -12.26
N LEU A 89 6.41 1.92 -11.17
CA LEU A 89 6.30 3.33 -10.75
C LEU A 89 6.98 4.28 -11.73
N GLN A 90 8.14 3.89 -12.28
CA GLN A 90 8.86 4.66 -13.29
C GLN A 90 8.01 4.87 -14.55
N MET A 91 7.30 3.84 -15.02
CA MET A 91 6.40 3.94 -16.17
C MET A 91 5.25 4.92 -15.96
N LEU A 92 4.89 5.20 -14.71
CA LEU A 92 3.79 6.09 -14.32
C LEU A 92 4.23 7.52 -13.97
N GLY A 93 5.50 7.86 -14.21
CA GLY A 93 5.95 9.25 -14.18
C GLY A 93 5.93 9.90 -12.80
N ARG A 94 6.59 9.27 -11.81
CA ARG A 94 6.69 9.76 -10.42
C ARG A 94 5.36 9.90 -9.69
N PRO A 95 4.58 8.81 -9.56
CA PRO A 95 3.25 8.86 -8.94
C PRO A 95 3.29 9.19 -7.44
N LEU A 96 2.14 9.61 -6.91
CA LEU A 96 1.86 9.51 -5.47
C LEU A 96 1.51 8.06 -5.14
N LEU A 97 2.17 7.50 -4.13
CA LEU A 97 1.83 6.20 -3.57
C LEU A 97 0.82 6.37 -2.44
N VAL A 98 -0.37 5.81 -2.64
CA VAL A 98 -1.51 5.98 -1.77
C VAL A 98 -1.88 4.64 -1.15
N GLY A 99 -2.16 4.63 0.14
CA GLY A 99 -2.59 3.42 0.82
C GLY A 99 -3.37 3.78 2.08
N HIS A 100 -3.89 2.78 2.79
CA HIS A 100 -4.71 3.01 3.97
C HIS A 100 -3.98 2.58 5.24
N ASN A 101 -3.71 3.53 6.14
CA ASN A 101 -2.90 3.34 7.36
C ASN A 101 -1.43 2.92 7.09
N ILE A 102 -0.96 3.18 5.87
CA ILE A 102 0.39 2.80 5.40
C ILE A 102 1.52 3.47 6.17
N ARG A 103 1.29 4.67 6.72
CA ARG A 103 2.32 5.41 7.44
C ARG A 103 2.82 4.63 8.65
N ARG A 104 1.91 3.87 9.28
CA ARG A 104 2.18 3.13 10.51
C ARG A 104 2.81 1.76 10.24
N PHE A 105 2.46 1.11 9.13
CA PHE A 105 2.79 -0.30 8.91
C PHE A 105 3.50 -0.54 7.57
N ASP A 106 2.82 -0.31 6.45
CA ASP A 106 3.29 -0.70 5.13
C ASP A 106 4.58 0.02 4.72
N CYS A 107 4.64 1.34 4.92
CA CYS A 107 5.82 2.12 4.57
C CYS A 107 7.06 1.67 5.37
N PRO A 108 7.02 1.47 6.70
CA PRO A 108 8.14 0.87 7.44
C PRO A 108 8.56 -0.53 6.93
N VAL A 109 7.62 -1.41 6.60
CA VAL A 109 7.92 -2.77 6.11
C VAL A 109 8.58 -2.70 4.73
N LEU A 110 8.01 -1.91 3.80
CA LEU A 110 8.55 -1.68 2.47
C LEU A 110 9.94 -1.03 2.53
N ALA A 111 10.12 -0.02 3.38
CA ALA A 111 11.39 0.68 3.53
C ALA A 111 12.51 -0.27 3.97
N ARG A 112 12.24 -1.14 4.95
CA ARG A 112 13.22 -2.17 5.38
C ARG A 112 13.54 -3.15 4.25
N ALA A 113 12.53 -3.59 3.50
CA ALA A 113 12.74 -4.48 2.37
C ALA A 113 13.58 -3.83 1.25
N LEU A 114 13.36 -2.54 0.98
CA LEU A 114 14.17 -1.77 0.04
C LEU A 114 15.62 -1.61 0.52
N ASP A 115 15.84 -1.35 1.80
CA ASP A 115 17.17 -1.18 2.38
C ASP A 115 18.02 -2.43 2.27
N GLU A 116 17.42 -3.61 2.46
CA GLU A 116 18.09 -4.91 2.32
C GLU A 116 18.81 -5.06 0.98
N PHE A 117 18.26 -4.46 -0.09
CA PHE A 117 18.82 -4.51 -1.44
C PHE A 117 19.40 -3.18 -1.93
N SER A 118 19.59 -2.21 -1.04
CA SER A 118 20.07 -0.86 -1.38
C SER A 118 19.21 -0.15 -2.45
N LEU A 119 17.90 -0.42 -2.47
CA LEU A 119 16.96 0.10 -3.46
C LEU A 119 16.22 1.37 -3.01
N ARG A 120 16.35 1.79 -1.74
CA ARG A 120 15.57 2.92 -1.18
C ARG A 120 15.77 4.22 -1.97
N SER A 121 17.01 4.59 -2.27
CA SER A 121 17.29 5.85 -3.00
C SER A 121 16.70 5.84 -4.41
N ASP A 122 16.81 4.71 -5.10
CA ASP A 122 16.28 4.52 -6.45
C ASP A 122 14.75 4.62 -6.45
N PHE A 123 14.11 3.88 -5.55
CA PHE A 123 12.67 3.91 -5.34
C PHE A 123 12.14 5.32 -5.05
N GLN A 124 12.76 6.09 -4.15
CA GLN A 124 12.30 7.45 -3.83
C GLN A 124 12.40 8.44 -5.00
N LYS A 125 13.33 8.24 -5.95
CA LYS A 125 13.45 9.10 -7.14
C LYS A 125 12.25 8.96 -8.08
N HIS A 126 11.58 7.81 -8.05
CA HIS A 126 10.43 7.50 -8.91
C HIS A 126 9.09 7.82 -8.25
N LEU A 127 9.05 8.71 -7.25
CA LEU A 127 7.84 9.06 -6.52
C LEU A 127 7.64 10.57 -6.38
N GLY A 128 6.38 10.97 -6.31
CA GLY A 128 5.95 12.29 -5.84
C GLY A 128 5.78 12.36 -4.31
N GLY A 129 5.72 11.20 -3.65
CA GLY A 129 5.53 11.07 -2.21
C GLY A 129 4.50 10.00 -1.85
N PHE A 130 4.19 9.88 -0.57
CA PHE A 130 3.18 8.98 -0.03
C PHE A 130 1.98 9.74 0.53
N VAL A 131 0.79 9.14 0.46
CA VAL A 131 -0.42 9.64 1.13
C VAL A 131 -1.08 8.52 1.90
N ASP A 132 -1.27 8.73 3.20
CA ASP A 132 -2.03 7.82 4.05
C ASP A 132 -3.50 8.26 4.07
N THR A 133 -4.38 7.41 3.54
CA THR A 133 -5.80 7.73 3.41
C THR A 133 -6.57 7.64 4.71
N LEU A 134 -6.03 7.03 5.77
CA LEU A 134 -6.71 6.97 7.07
C LEU A 134 -6.87 8.37 7.70
N PRO A 135 -5.79 9.16 7.94
CA PRO A 135 -5.94 10.52 8.45
C PRO A 135 -6.66 11.45 7.46
N LEU A 136 -6.46 11.26 6.14
CA LEU A 136 -7.18 12.03 5.12
C LEU A 136 -8.69 11.78 5.19
N ALA A 137 -9.14 10.52 5.25
CA ALA A 137 -10.55 10.19 5.37
C ALA A 137 -11.16 10.75 6.67
N ARG A 138 -10.43 10.70 7.79
CA ARG A 138 -10.87 11.32 9.06
C ARG A 138 -11.09 12.82 8.91
N GLN A 139 -10.22 13.53 8.18
CA GLN A 139 -10.41 14.95 7.92
C GLN A 139 -11.63 15.22 7.04
N LEU A 140 -11.80 14.45 5.96
CA LEU A 140 -12.88 14.65 4.99
C LEU A 140 -14.26 14.33 5.58
N LEU A 141 -14.34 13.32 6.44
CA LEU A 141 -15.59 12.79 6.97
C LEU A 141 -15.79 13.14 8.45
N LYS A 142 -15.11 14.17 8.95
CA LYS A 142 -15.17 14.56 10.38
C LYS A 142 -16.61 14.78 10.89
N ASP A 143 -17.50 15.24 10.03
CA ASP A 143 -18.90 15.57 10.37
C ASP A 143 -19.90 14.48 9.93
N SER A 144 -19.41 13.32 9.49
CA SER A 144 -20.26 12.22 8.96
C SER A 144 -20.92 11.35 10.03
N GLY A 145 -20.51 11.47 11.29
CA GLY A 145 -20.96 10.60 12.39
C GLY A 145 -20.41 9.16 12.36
N LEU A 146 -19.51 8.84 11.41
CA LEU A 146 -18.91 7.50 11.30
C LEU A 146 -18.05 7.15 12.52
N GLN A 147 -18.25 5.95 13.05
CA GLN A 147 -17.53 5.44 14.22
C GLN A 147 -16.26 4.66 13.84
N SER A 148 -16.16 4.18 12.61
CA SER A 148 -15.03 3.38 12.13
C SER A 148 -14.49 3.90 10.82
N PHE A 149 -13.18 3.99 10.74
CA PHE A 149 -12.42 4.41 9.56
C PHE A 149 -11.57 3.28 9.00
N LYS A 150 -11.87 2.02 9.33
CA LYS A 150 -11.26 0.89 8.62
C LYS A 150 -11.71 0.95 7.16
N GLN A 151 -10.81 0.60 6.24
CA GLN A 151 -11.10 0.61 4.80
C GLN A 151 -12.39 -0.16 4.44
N GLU A 152 -12.54 -1.39 4.92
CA GLU A 152 -13.74 -2.22 4.73
C GLU A 152 -15.04 -1.50 5.14
N ASN A 153 -15.00 -0.77 6.26
CA ASN A 153 -16.16 -0.06 6.79
C ASN A 153 -16.46 1.22 6.02
N LEU A 154 -15.42 1.92 5.55
CA LEU A 154 -15.56 3.09 4.68
C LEU A 154 -16.12 2.69 3.31
N VAL A 155 -15.58 1.61 2.71
CA VAL A 155 -16.07 1.06 1.44
C VAL A 155 -17.53 0.65 1.58
N LYS A 156 -17.89 -0.10 2.63
CA LYS A 156 -19.27 -0.50 2.87
C LYS A 156 -20.20 0.70 3.06
N SER A 157 -19.80 1.66 3.90
CA SER A 157 -20.65 2.81 4.24
C SER A 157 -20.82 3.80 3.09
N LEU A 158 -19.79 4.03 2.29
CA LEU A 158 -19.80 5.07 1.24
C LEU A 158 -20.08 4.54 -0.16
N LEU A 159 -19.70 3.29 -0.44
CA LEU A 159 -19.89 2.67 -1.76
C LEU A 159 -21.00 1.62 -1.76
N GLY A 160 -21.51 1.22 -0.60
CA GLY A 160 -22.60 0.24 -0.49
C GLY A 160 -22.20 -1.19 -0.88
N VAL A 161 -20.89 -1.47 -0.97
CA VAL A 161 -20.37 -2.78 -1.39
C VAL A 161 -19.44 -3.39 -0.34
N SER A 162 -19.40 -4.72 -0.30
CA SER A 162 -18.39 -5.49 0.43
C SER A 162 -17.41 -6.10 -0.55
N TYR A 163 -16.20 -6.42 -0.10
CA TYR A 163 -15.18 -7.08 -0.90
C TYR A 163 -14.37 -8.05 -0.03
N ALA A 164 -13.55 -8.90 -0.66
CA ALA A 164 -12.66 -9.81 0.04
C ALA A 164 -11.45 -9.03 0.60
N ALA A 165 -11.62 -8.43 1.79
CA ALA A 165 -10.54 -7.79 2.52
C ALA A 165 -9.46 -8.81 2.91
N HIS A 166 -8.23 -8.33 3.11
CA HIS A 166 -7.03 -9.15 3.36
C HIS A 166 -6.56 -9.92 2.12
N ASN A 167 -6.73 -9.28 0.96
CA ASN A 167 -6.05 -9.60 -0.27
C ASN A 167 -5.59 -8.27 -0.85
N ALA A 168 -4.28 -8.03 -0.88
CA ALA A 168 -3.74 -6.73 -1.25
C ALA A 168 -4.28 -6.20 -2.59
N LEU A 169 -4.55 -7.07 -3.58
CA LEU A 169 -5.12 -6.63 -4.87
C LEU A 169 -6.56 -6.13 -4.73
N GLU A 170 -7.40 -6.86 -4.00
CA GLU A 170 -8.78 -6.47 -3.74
C GLU A 170 -8.84 -5.20 -2.88
N ASP A 171 -7.96 -5.11 -1.89
CA ASP A 171 -7.81 -3.94 -1.02
C ASP A 171 -7.43 -2.69 -1.82
N VAL A 172 -6.46 -2.74 -2.73
CA VAL A 172 -6.08 -1.54 -3.52
C VAL A 172 -7.13 -1.16 -4.56
N GLN A 173 -7.86 -2.13 -5.13
CA GLN A 173 -8.97 -1.84 -6.04
C GLN A 173 -10.14 -1.19 -5.31
N ALA A 174 -10.47 -1.66 -4.10
CA ALA A 174 -11.47 -1.05 -3.25
C ALA A 174 -11.03 0.35 -2.80
N LEU A 175 -9.77 0.51 -2.41
CA LEU A 175 -9.20 1.80 -2.02
C LEU A 175 -9.22 2.82 -3.17
N GLN A 176 -8.89 2.42 -4.39
CA GLN A 176 -8.97 3.29 -5.57
C GLN A 176 -10.39 3.85 -5.74
N ARG A 177 -11.41 2.99 -5.65
CA ARG A 177 -12.82 3.42 -5.74
C ARG A 177 -13.20 4.34 -4.59
N LEU A 178 -12.78 4.00 -3.37
CA LEU A 178 -13.04 4.79 -2.17
C LEU A 178 -12.41 6.19 -2.27
N TYR A 179 -11.14 6.27 -2.67
CA TYR A 179 -10.41 7.52 -2.81
C TYR A 179 -11.09 8.48 -3.80
N TRP A 180 -11.55 7.95 -4.94
CA TRP A 180 -12.29 8.76 -5.92
C TRP A 180 -13.70 9.14 -5.47
N ALA A 181 -14.35 8.34 -4.63
CA ALA A 181 -15.62 8.73 -4.02
C ALA A 181 -15.45 9.82 -2.93
N LEU A 182 -14.34 9.79 -2.20
CA LEU A 182 -13.98 10.80 -1.20
C LEU A 182 -13.67 12.17 -1.82
N LYS A 183 -13.23 12.19 -3.09
CA LYS A 183 -12.91 13.41 -3.86
C LYS A 183 -12.04 14.42 -3.10
N PRO A 184 -10.88 14.00 -2.55
CA PRO A 184 -9.99 14.93 -1.85
C PRO A 184 -9.53 16.05 -2.79
N THR A 185 -9.50 17.29 -2.29
CA THR A 185 -8.96 18.43 -3.03
C THR A 185 -7.43 18.38 -3.08
N ALA A 186 -6.81 19.01 -4.08
CA ALA A 186 -5.35 19.08 -4.19
C ALA A 186 -4.67 19.63 -2.91
N ASN A 187 -5.28 20.63 -2.26
CA ASN A 187 -4.77 21.18 -1.01
C ASN A 187 -4.81 20.16 0.14
N GLN A 188 -5.91 19.40 0.27
CA GLN A 188 -5.99 18.34 1.27
C GLN A 188 -4.99 17.22 0.98
N ILE A 189 -4.79 16.85 -0.27
CA ILE A 189 -3.75 15.86 -0.63
C ILE A 189 -2.38 16.38 -0.22
N GLN A 190 -2.03 17.62 -0.60
CA GLN A 190 -0.72 18.22 -0.34
C GLN A 190 -0.38 18.25 1.16
N GLN A 191 -1.36 18.48 2.02
CA GLN A 191 -1.19 18.48 3.49
C GLN A 191 -0.86 17.11 4.08
N HIS A 192 -1.19 16.02 3.37
CA HIS A 192 -0.98 14.64 3.82
C HIS A 192 0.19 13.94 3.13
N ILE A 193 0.90 14.63 2.23
CA ILE A 193 2.08 14.06 1.56
C ILE A 193 3.23 13.89 2.56
N PHE A 194 3.86 12.71 2.54
CA PHE A 194 5.07 12.43 3.32
C PHE A 194 6.08 11.58 2.53
N THR A 195 7.30 11.46 3.05
CA THR A 195 8.39 10.63 2.47
C THR A 195 8.84 9.56 3.44
N LEU A 196 9.59 8.54 2.98
CA LEU A 196 10.16 7.54 3.89
C LEU A 196 11.15 8.18 4.88
N ASP A 197 11.89 9.21 4.45
CA ASP A 197 12.83 9.93 5.31
C ASP A 197 12.10 10.64 6.48
N SER A 198 10.89 11.15 6.23
CA SER A 198 10.05 11.75 7.29
C SER A 198 9.55 10.73 8.34
N LEU A 199 9.55 9.43 8.04
CA LEU A 199 9.19 8.37 8.99
C LEU A 199 10.32 8.08 9.98
N ALA A 200 11.57 8.16 9.50
CA ALA A 200 12.75 7.92 10.33
C ALA A 200 12.88 8.99 11.42
N ALA A 201 12.66 10.26 11.06
CA ALA A 201 12.73 11.38 12.00
C ALA A 201 11.69 11.30 13.15
N ALA A 202 10.51 10.74 12.89
CA ALA A 202 9.47 10.54 13.90
C ALA A 202 9.79 9.41 14.90
N SER A 203 10.72 8.50 14.56
CA SER A 203 11.07 7.35 15.40
C SER A 203 12.23 7.64 16.36
N VAL A 204 12.87 8.81 16.26
CA VAL A 204 13.98 9.25 17.13
C VAL A 204 13.49 10.10 18.33
N ASN A 205 12.21 10.50 18.33
CA ASN A 205 11.61 11.33 19.37
C ASN A 205 10.73 10.54 20.36
N HIS A 206 11.11 9.29 20.69
CA HIS A 206 10.51 8.50 21.75
C HIS A 206 11.57 7.73 22.54
#